data_AF-A0A4U8U459-F1
#
_entry.id   AF-A0A4U8U459-F1
#
_cell.length_a   1.000
_cell.length_b   1.000
_cell.length_c   1.000
_cell.angle_alpha   90.00
_cell.angle_beta   90.00
_cell.angle_gamma   90.00
#
_symmetry.space_group_name_H-M   'P 1'
#
loop_
_entity.id
_entity.type
_entity.pdbx_description
1 polymer ?
#
loop_
_entity_poly.entity_id
_entity_poly.type
_entity_poly.pdbx_seq_one_letter_code
_entity_poly.pdbx_strand_id
1 'polypeptide(L)'
;MIHTLKRHGENSPMVKNGNQKAVTLDEIAKYQSYADKADRKTLTKDHKGKEILLSGKQINGYYVVVEEIRQKVNELSFKTMYFEKGDLSKSNAFKNANH
;
A
#
# COMPACT_ATOMS: atom_id res chain seq x y z
N MET A 1 9.79 6.00 -2.67
CA MET A 1 10.76 4.94 -3.03
C MET A 1 11.75 4.62 -1.91
N ILE A 2 12.71 5.50 -1.56
CA ILE A 2 13.73 5.21 -0.51
C ILE A 2 13.07 4.86 0.84
N HIS A 3 12.02 5.57 1.23
CA HIS A 3 11.33 5.31 2.50
C HIS A 3 10.55 3.99 2.50
N THR A 4 10.05 3.54 1.35
CA THR A 4 9.29 2.29 1.20
C THR A 4 10.21 1.09 1.38
N LEU A 5 11.36 1.06 0.69
CA LEU A 5 12.34 -0.02 0.83
C LEU A 5 12.95 -0.07 2.23
N LYS A 6 13.15 1.08 2.88
CA LYS A 6 13.64 1.13 4.26
C LYS A 6 12.67 0.48 5.25
N ARG A 7 11.35 0.64 5.05
CA ARG A 7 10.31 0.15 5.97
C ARG A 7 9.75 -1.23 5.61
N HIS A 8 9.75 -1.59 4.33
CA HIS A 8 9.09 -2.78 3.81
C HIS A 8 9.97 -3.61 2.88
N GLY A 9 11.20 -3.18 2.58
CA GLY A 9 12.15 -3.98 1.81
C GLY A 9 12.77 -5.11 2.61
N GLU A 10 13.60 -5.93 1.96
CA GLU A 10 14.18 -7.17 2.50
C GLU A 10 14.92 -6.97 3.84
N ASN A 11 15.52 -5.80 4.01
CA ASN A 11 16.26 -5.45 5.22
C ASN A 11 15.40 -4.92 6.38
N SER A 12 14.10 -4.77 6.18
CA SER A 12 13.18 -4.29 7.22
C SER A 12 13.01 -5.30 8.36
N PRO A 13 12.95 -4.85 9.62
CA PRO A 13 12.56 -5.71 10.74
C PRO A 13 11.25 -6.48 10.51
N MET A 14 10.28 -5.89 9.81
CA MET A 14 8.98 -6.51 9.55
C MET A 14 9.08 -7.72 8.61
N VAL A 15 10.01 -7.67 7.65
CA VAL A 15 10.30 -8.76 6.72
C VAL A 15 11.16 -9.82 7.40
N LYS A 16 12.19 -9.39 8.15
CA LYS A 16 13.07 -10.30 8.89
C LYS A 16 12.33 -11.12 9.94
N ASN A 17 11.29 -10.56 10.54
CA ASN A 17 10.43 -11.24 11.51
C ASN A 17 9.35 -12.12 10.84
N GLY A 18 9.30 -12.22 9.50
CA GLY A 18 8.36 -13.07 8.76
C GLY A 18 6.92 -12.53 8.67
N ASN A 19 6.68 -11.29 9.11
CA ASN A 19 5.34 -10.70 9.18
C ASN A 19 4.89 -10.09 7.84
N GLN A 20 5.84 -9.70 6.98
CA GLN A 20 5.57 -9.08 5.68
C GLN A 20 6.42 -9.70 4.57
N LYS A 21 5.84 -9.80 3.37
CA LYS A 21 6.62 -10.05 2.14
C LYS A 21 7.43 -8.77 1.84
N ALA A 22 8.68 -8.94 1.42
CA ALA A 22 9.52 -7.81 1.02
C ALA A 22 8.95 -7.05 -0.19
N VAL A 23 8.98 -5.73 -0.11
CA VAL A 23 8.81 -4.84 -1.26
C VAL A 23 10.16 -4.70 -1.96
N THR A 24 10.21 -5.07 -3.23
CA THR A 24 11.39 -4.88 -4.08
C THR A 24 11.20 -3.68 -5.01
N LEU A 25 12.27 -3.25 -5.69
CA LEU A 25 12.17 -2.22 -6.71
C LEU A 25 11.23 -2.61 -7.86
N ASP A 26 11.20 -3.88 -8.24
CA ASP A 26 10.28 -4.39 -9.27
C ASP A 26 8.82 -4.30 -8.84
N GLU A 27 8.53 -4.56 -7.57
CA GLU A 27 7.18 -4.41 -7.02
C GLU A 27 6.77 -2.93 -6.99
N ILE A 28 7.71 -2.03 -6.64
CA ILE A 28 7.49 -0.58 -6.73
C ILE A 28 7.26 -0.16 -8.17
N ALA A 29 8.03 -0.64 -9.15
CA ALA A 29 7.81 -0.31 -10.55
C ALA A 29 6.41 -0.74 -11.05
N LYS A 30 5.81 -1.75 -10.43
CA LYS A 30 4.47 -2.28 -10.74
C LYS A 30 3.36 -1.65 -9.91
N TYR A 31 3.63 -0.65 -9.07
CA TYR A 31 2.65 -0.08 -8.15
C TYR A 31 1.36 0.39 -8.85
N GLN A 32 1.48 1.00 -10.03
CA GLN A 32 0.33 1.47 -10.81
C GLN A 32 -0.55 0.29 -11.23
N SER A 33 0.04 -0.81 -11.72
CA SER A 33 -0.75 -1.99 -12.06
C SER A 33 -1.45 -2.60 -10.84
N TYR A 34 -0.87 -2.50 -9.64
CA TYR A 34 -1.54 -2.94 -8.42
C TYR A 34 -2.70 -2.03 -8.04
N ALA A 35 -2.51 -0.71 -8.17
CA ALA A 35 -3.55 0.27 -7.94
C ALA A 35 -4.69 0.14 -8.96
N ASP A 36 -4.39 -0.01 -10.25
CA ASP A 36 -5.37 -0.12 -11.31
C ASP A 36 -6.24 -1.38 -11.16
N LYS A 37 -5.60 -2.51 -10.82
CA LYS A 37 -6.25 -3.81 -10.62
C LYS A 37 -6.58 -4.09 -9.15
N ALA A 38 -6.76 -3.04 -8.35
CA ALA A 38 -7.08 -3.19 -6.93
C ALA A 38 -8.48 -3.75 -6.74
N ASP A 39 -8.60 -4.74 -5.86
CA ASP A 39 -9.89 -5.32 -5.45
C ASP A 39 -10.67 -4.37 -4.53
N ARG A 40 -9.96 -3.44 -3.86
CA ARG A 40 -10.57 -2.45 -2.96
C ARG A 40 -9.86 -1.11 -3.09
N LYS A 41 -10.63 -0.02 -3.22
CA LYS A 41 -10.12 1.35 -3.22
C LYS A 41 -10.88 2.18 -2.20
N THR A 42 -10.18 3.06 -1.49
CA THR A 42 -10.82 4.03 -0.60
C THR A 42 -10.06 5.34 -0.60
N LEU A 43 -10.79 6.45 -0.54
CA LEU A 43 -10.20 7.74 -0.23
C LEU A 43 -10.12 7.86 1.30
N THR A 44 -8.98 8.33 1.80
CA THR A 44 -8.79 8.64 3.21
C THR A 44 -7.85 9.84 3.33
N LYS A 45 -7.56 10.26 4.55
CA LYS A 45 -6.58 11.32 4.82
C LYS A 45 -5.43 10.73 5.59
N ASP A 46 -4.22 11.13 5.23
CA ASP A 46 -3.06 10.78 6.05
C ASP A 46 -3.00 11.62 7.33
N HIS A 47 -2.03 11.32 8.19
CA HIS A 47 -1.78 12.03 9.45
C HIS A 47 -1.53 13.55 9.29
N LYS A 48 -1.27 14.05 8.08
CA LYS A 48 -1.08 15.48 7.77
C LYS A 48 -2.33 16.09 7.13
N GLY A 49 -3.44 15.36 7.10
CA GLY A 49 -4.70 15.78 6.49
C GLY A 49 -4.69 15.74 4.96
N LYS A 50 -3.66 15.15 4.33
CA LYS A 50 -3.59 15.07 2.87
C LYS A 50 -4.47 13.93 2.38
N GLU A 51 -5.30 14.21 1.38
CA GLU A 51 -6.11 13.17 0.72
C GLU A 51 -5.19 12.13 0.04
N ILE A 52 -5.40 10.88 0.41
CA ILE A 52 -4.72 9.73 -0.17
C ILE A 52 -5.74 8.74 -0.69
N LEU A 53 -5.44 8.14 -1.84
CA LEU A 53 -6.12 6.96 -2.35
C LEU A 53 -5.38 5.73 -1.84
N LEU A 54 -6.08 4.91 -1.05
CA LEU A 54 -5.63 3.58 -0.67
C LEU A 54 -6.17 2.58 -1.67
N SER A 55 -5.27 1.86 -2.33
CA SER A 55 -5.58 0.79 -3.27
C SER A 55 -5.06 -0.53 -2.73
N GLY A 56 -5.95 -1.50 -2.54
CA GLY A 56 -5.65 -2.82 -1.97
C GLY A 56 -5.91 -3.91 -2.98
N LYS A 57 -4.93 -4.80 -3.17
CA LYS A 57 -5.08 -5.96 -4.05
C LYS A 57 -4.70 -7.25 -3.32
N GLN A 58 -5.59 -8.25 -3.34
CA GLN A 58 -5.33 -9.58 -2.85
C GLN A 58 -4.42 -10.35 -3.82
N ILE A 59 -3.42 -11.03 -3.25
CA ILE A 59 -2.42 -11.84 -3.95
C ILE A 59 -2.14 -13.08 -3.10
N ASN A 60 -2.87 -14.16 -3.36
CA ASN A 60 -2.73 -15.50 -2.78
C ASN A 60 -2.04 -15.59 -1.40
N GLY A 61 -2.82 -15.50 -0.32
CA GLY A 61 -2.32 -15.55 1.07
C GLY A 61 -1.68 -14.25 1.57
N TYR A 62 -1.50 -13.26 0.70
CA TYR A 62 -1.06 -11.91 1.01
C TYR A 62 -1.95 -10.88 0.32
N TYR A 63 -1.82 -9.62 0.70
CA TYR A 63 -2.33 -8.50 -0.09
C TYR A 63 -1.28 -7.39 -0.13
N VAL A 64 -1.35 -6.58 -1.18
CA VAL A 64 -0.57 -5.36 -1.32
C VAL A 64 -1.48 -4.17 -1.07
N VAL A 65 -0.98 -3.20 -0.31
CA VAL A 65 -1.59 -1.89 -0.15
C VAL A 65 -0.67 -0.88 -0.82
N VAL A 66 -1.25 -0.05 -1.68
CA VAL A 66 -0.61 1.08 -2.34
C VAL A 66 -1.29 2.35 -1.84
N GLU A 67 -0.50 3.28 -1.31
CA GLU A 67 -0.96 4.60 -0.93
C GLU A 67 -0.51 5.59 -1.99
N GLU A 68 -1.47 6.32 -2.57
CA GLU A 68 -1.23 7.36 -3.55
C GLU A 68 -1.75 8.67 -3.02
N ILE A 69 -0.96 9.73 -3.16
CA ILE A 69 -1.36 11.07 -2.74
C ILE A 69 -2.10 11.76 -3.88
N ARG A 70 -3.30 12.27 -3.58
CA ARG A 70 -4.04 13.11 -4.51
C ARG A 70 -3.45 14.52 -4.54
N GLN A 71 -3.03 14.95 -5.72
CA GLN A 71 -2.54 16.30 -5.97
C GLN A 71 -3.67 17.17 -6.54
N LYS A 72 -3.44 18.49 -6.63
CA LYS A 72 -4.46 19.47 -7.04
C LYS A 72 -4.96 19.32 -8.49
N VAL A 73 -4.25 18.56 -9.34
CA VAL A 73 -4.52 18.45 -10.79
C VAL A 73 -4.90 17.04 -11.26
N ASN A 74 -5.71 16.31 -10.47
CA ASN A 74 -6.07 14.89 -10.73
C ASN A 74 -4.87 13.93 -10.86
N GLU A 75 -3.67 14.37 -10.49
CA GLU A 75 -2.48 13.55 -10.48
C GLU A 75 -2.40 12.77 -9.15
N LEU A 76 -2.18 11.46 -9.28
CA LEU A 76 -1.88 10.57 -8.17
C LEU A 76 -0.37 10.34 -8.14
N SER A 77 0.25 10.61 -7.00
CA SER A 77 1.68 10.41 -6.81
C SER A 77 1.93 9.26 -5.83
N PHE A 78 2.84 8.36 -6.17
CA PHE A 78 3.21 7.24 -5.29
C PHE A 78 3.70 7.76 -3.95
N LYS A 79 3.02 7.37 -2.87
CA LYS A 79 3.49 7.59 -1.52
C LYS A 79 4.28 6.37 -1.09
N THR A 80 3.61 5.27 -0.80
CA THR A 80 4.24 4.04 -0.31
C THR A 80 3.46 2.82 -0.76
N MET A 81 4.07 1.64 -0.62
CA MET A 81 3.37 0.37 -0.70
C MET A 81 3.94 -0.62 0.30
N TYR A 82 3.15 -1.61 0.67
CA TYR A 82 3.58 -2.70 1.53
C TYR A 82 2.75 -3.95 1.29
N PHE A 83 3.33 -5.11 1.59
CA PHE A 83 2.62 -6.37 1.61
C PHE A 83 2.29 -6.77 3.04
N GLU A 84 1.12 -7.35 3.24
CA GLU A 84 0.72 -7.96 4.50
C GLU A 84 0.18 -9.36 4.24
N LYS A 85 0.42 -10.26 5.19
CA LYS A 85 -0.10 -11.62 5.15
C LYS A 85 -1.58 -11.62 5.56
N GLY A 86 -2.38 -12.41 4.86
CA GLY A 86 -3.79 -12.62 5.18
C GLY A 86 -4.73 -12.12 4.10
N ASP A 87 -5.92 -11.73 4.54
CA ASP A 87 -7.07 -11.42 3.70
C ASP A 87 -7.35 -9.92 3.74
N LEU A 88 -7.33 -9.29 2.56
CA LEU A 88 -7.59 -7.88 2.32
C LEU A 88 -8.95 -7.44 2.89
N SER A 89 -9.96 -8.32 2.87
CA SER A 89 -11.28 -8.02 3.44
C SER A 89 -11.22 -7.70 4.95
N LYS A 90 -10.23 -8.27 5.64
CA LYS A 90 -9.95 -8.11 7.08
C LYS A 90 -8.86 -7.07 7.36
N SER A 91 -8.31 -6.44 6.33
CA SER A 91 -7.21 -5.47 6.47
C SER A 91 -7.63 -4.26 7.30
N ASN A 92 -6.83 -3.94 8.32
CA ASN A 92 -7.04 -2.76 9.16
C ASN A 92 -6.96 -1.46 8.34
N ALA A 93 -6.18 -1.43 7.26
CA ALA A 93 -6.04 -0.28 6.38
C ALA A 93 -7.38 0.16 5.76
N PHE A 94 -8.32 -0.77 5.61
CA PHE A 94 -9.65 -0.52 5.03
C PHE A 94 -10.80 -0.58 6.04
N LYS A 95 -10.51 -0.79 7.34
CA LYS A 95 -11.56 -0.87 8.38
C LYS A 95 -12.19 0.48 8.72
N ASN A 96 -11.42 1.57 8.62
CA ASN A 96 -11.85 2.90 9.04
C ASN A 96 -12.23 3.81 7.86
N ALA A 97 -12.48 3.25 6.68
CA ALA A 97 -12.95 4.01 5.51
C ALA A 97 -14.37 4.58 5.67
N ASN A 98 -15.10 4.16 6.71
CA ASN A 98 -16.42 4.68 7.05
C ASN A 98 -16.40 5.23 8.47
N HIS A 99 -16.20 6.54 8.62
CA HIS A 99 -16.95 7.35 9.60
C HIS A 99 -16.88 8.83 9.24
#